data_AF-A0A110A0F1-F1
#
_entry.id   AF-A0A110A0F1-F1
#
_cell.length_a   1.000
_cell.length_b   1.000
_cell.length_c   1.000
_cell.angle_alpha   90.00
_cell.angle_beta   90.00
_cell.angle_gamma   90.00
#
_symmetry.space_group_name_H-M   'P 1'
#
loop_
_entity.id
_entity.type
_entity.pdbx_description
1 polymer ?
#
loop_
_entity_poly.entity_id
_entity_poly.type
_entity_poly.pdbx_seq_one_letter_code
_entity_poly.pdbx_strand_id
1 'polypeptide(L)'
;MLTATTEVVKVRTTRLVMAGPLPNERDRTEFSLMSREKSEAANESLQAMGSGFIGLSMGLAMATSKHIWATSAAAADLASSRSAAQFLERQAALVKVAAASPANPLQLASSATRVVQESLAPIHGRATANAKRLGAL
;
A
#
# COMPACT_ATOMS: atom_id res chain seq x y z
N MET A 1 7.09 -12.58 9.12
CA MET A 1 6.79 -13.30 7.86
C MET A 1 7.83 -14.37 7.55
N LEU A 2 9.12 -14.01 7.37
CA LEU A 2 10.17 -14.96 7.00
C LEU A 2 10.17 -16.24 7.85
N THR A 3 10.09 -16.12 9.18
CA THR A 3 10.01 -17.26 10.10
C THR A 3 8.80 -18.16 9.84
N ALA A 4 7.61 -17.58 9.72
CA ALA A 4 6.38 -18.33 9.42
C ALA A 4 6.48 -19.05 8.06
N THR A 5 7.03 -18.37 7.04
CA THR A 5 7.23 -18.96 5.72
C THR A 5 8.24 -20.12 5.76
N THR A 6 9.38 -19.93 6.45
CA THR A 6 10.41 -20.96 6.61
C THR A 6 9.85 -22.20 7.30
N GLU A 7 9.10 -22.03 8.38
CA GLU A 7 8.50 -23.15 9.10
C GLU A 7 7.46 -23.90 8.26
N VAL A 8 6.58 -23.17 7.57
CA VAL A 8 5.60 -23.77 6.65
C VAL A 8 6.28 -24.59 5.55
N VAL A 9 7.35 -24.06 4.94
CA VAL A 9 8.12 -24.76 3.91
C VAL A 9 8.79 -26.00 4.51
N LYS A 10 9.46 -25.88 5.66
CA LYS A 10 10.14 -26.99 6.36
C LYS A 10 9.19 -28.15 6.65
N VAL A 11 8.04 -27.89 7.27
CA VAL A 11 7.05 -28.94 7.60
C VAL A 11 6.59 -29.65 6.34
N ARG A 12 6.27 -28.90 5.28
CA ARG A 12 5.72 -29.45 4.03
C ARG A 12 6.74 -30.22 3.21
N THR A 13 7.96 -29.72 3.10
CA THR A 13 9.06 -30.44 2.46
C THR A 13 9.38 -31.73 3.21
N THR A 14 9.37 -31.70 4.56
CA THR A 14 9.57 -32.91 5.37
C THR A 14 8.48 -33.95 5.11
N ARG A 15 7.21 -33.54 5.08
CA ARG A 15 6.09 -34.47 4.77
C ARG A 15 6.17 -35.04 3.36
N LEU A 16 6.54 -34.23 2.37
CA LEU A 16 6.76 -34.68 0.99
C LEU A 16 7.87 -35.73 0.90
N VAL A 17 8.99 -35.48 1.59
CA VAL A 17 10.11 -36.43 1.64
C VAL A 17 9.68 -37.74 2.30
N MET A 18 8.96 -37.68 3.42
CA MET A 18 8.54 -38.87 4.17
C MET A 18 7.43 -39.67 3.47
N ALA A 19 6.54 -39.02 2.71
CA ALA A 19 5.49 -39.69 1.95
C ALA A 19 5.98 -40.26 0.59
N GLY A 20 7.14 -39.82 0.10
CA GLY A 20 7.65 -40.19 -1.21
C GLY A 20 6.81 -39.62 -2.37
N PRO A 21 6.91 -40.18 -3.60
CA PRO A 21 6.22 -39.64 -4.79
C PRO A 21 4.69 -39.69 -4.72
N LEU A 22 4.11 -40.39 -3.74
CA LEU A 22 2.67 -40.54 -3.59
C LEU A 22 2.22 -40.05 -2.19
N PRO A 23 1.83 -38.77 -2.06
CA PRO A 23 1.28 -38.23 -0.82
C PRO A 23 0.03 -38.99 -0.37
N ASN A 24 -0.11 -39.18 0.94
CA ASN A 24 -1.31 -39.75 1.56
C ASN A 24 -2.53 -38.81 1.41
N GLU A 25 -3.74 -39.30 1.68
CA GLU A 25 -4.98 -38.51 1.51
C GLU A 25 -5.01 -37.22 2.34
N ARG A 26 -4.44 -37.24 3.54
CA ARG A 26 -4.37 -36.07 4.42
C ARG A 26 -3.52 -34.97 3.81
N ASP A 27 -2.35 -35.32 3.27
CA ASP A 27 -1.45 -34.36 2.64
C ASP A 27 -2.01 -33.83 1.32
N ARG A 28 -2.71 -34.67 0.52
CA ARG A 28 -3.44 -34.21 -0.68
C ARG A 28 -4.53 -33.18 -0.33
N THR A 29 -5.27 -33.43 0.75
CA THR A 29 -6.30 -32.51 1.24
C THR A 29 -5.68 -31.19 1.70
N GLU A 30 -4.60 -31.23 2.48
CA GLU A 30 -3.87 -30.04 2.90
C GLU A 30 -3.32 -29.27 1.68
N PHE A 31 -2.72 -29.94 0.69
CA PHE A 31 -2.22 -29.27 -0.53
C PHE A 31 -3.32 -28.63 -1.38
N SER A 32 -4.52 -29.20 -1.40
CA SER A 32 -5.69 -28.59 -2.04
C SER A 32 -6.12 -27.32 -1.29
N LEU A 33 -6.18 -27.37 0.05
CA LEU A 33 -6.57 -26.26 0.92
C LEU A 33 -5.64 -25.04 0.77
N MET A 34 -4.38 -25.17 1.16
CA MET A 34 -3.37 -25.09 0.11
C MET A 34 -3.44 -24.03 -0.96
N SER A 35 -3.57 -24.57 -2.15
CA SER A 35 -3.65 -23.84 -3.40
C SER A 35 -4.73 -22.76 -3.33
N ARG A 36 -5.91 -23.09 -2.75
CA ARG A 36 -7.01 -22.14 -2.59
C ARG A 36 -6.64 -20.95 -1.71
N GLU A 37 -6.04 -21.22 -0.55
CA GLU A 37 -5.59 -20.16 0.37
C GLU A 37 -4.57 -19.22 -0.29
N LYS A 38 -3.66 -19.76 -1.11
CA LYS A 38 -2.67 -18.96 -1.85
C LYS A 38 -3.34 -18.13 -2.94
N SER A 39 -4.27 -18.69 -3.71
CA SER A 39 -4.97 -17.95 -4.77
C SER A 39 -5.87 -16.86 -4.20
N GLU A 40 -6.58 -17.15 -3.10
CA GLU A 40 -7.43 -16.17 -2.41
C GLU A 40 -6.60 -15.01 -1.88
N ALA A 41 -5.51 -15.30 -1.16
CA ALA A 41 -4.61 -14.26 -0.63
C ALA A 41 -3.98 -13.43 -1.77
N ALA A 42 -3.61 -14.06 -2.89
CA ALA A 42 -3.10 -13.34 -4.06
C ALA A 42 -4.15 -12.42 -4.67
N ASN A 43 -5.40 -12.89 -4.82
CA ASN A 43 -6.50 -12.08 -5.34
C ASN A 43 -6.83 -10.89 -4.42
N GLU A 44 -6.90 -11.12 -3.10
CA GLU A 44 -7.09 -10.06 -2.10
C GLU A 44 -5.94 -9.05 -2.15
N SER A 45 -4.70 -9.51 -2.30
CA SER A 45 -3.51 -8.65 -2.42
C SER A 45 -3.55 -7.78 -3.67
N LEU A 46 -3.93 -8.35 -4.82
CA LEU A 46 -4.09 -7.61 -6.07
C LEU A 46 -5.21 -6.58 -5.97
N GLN A 47 -6.33 -6.94 -5.34
CA GLN A 47 -7.44 -6.03 -5.11
C GLN A 47 -7.02 -4.86 -4.21
N ALA A 48 -6.34 -5.15 -3.09
CA ALA A 48 -5.84 -4.13 -2.16
C ALA A 48 -4.82 -3.19 -2.82
N MET A 49 -3.93 -3.74 -3.65
CA MET A 49 -3.00 -2.92 -4.44
C MET A 49 -3.75 -2.01 -5.42
N GLY A 50 -4.70 -2.56 -6.16
CA GLY A 50 -5.51 -1.81 -7.12
C GLY A 50 -6.30 -0.67 -6.48
N SER A 51 -7.03 -0.96 -5.40
CA SER A 51 -7.78 0.06 -4.66
C SER A 51 -6.87 1.09 -4.00
N GLY A 52 -5.72 0.66 -3.46
CA GLY A 52 -4.71 1.55 -2.90
C GLY A 52 -4.15 2.54 -3.91
N PHE A 53 -3.82 2.11 -5.13
CA PHE A 53 -3.35 3.01 -6.18
C PHE A 53 -4.44 3.94 -6.72
N ILE A 54 -5.70 3.49 -6.79
CA ILE A 54 -6.84 4.35 -7.11
C ILE A 54 -6.98 5.44 -6.04
N GLY A 55 -6.93 5.07 -4.75
CA GLY A 55 -7.00 6.00 -3.63
C GLY A 55 -5.86 7.02 -3.63
N LEU A 56 -4.63 6.56 -3.86
CA LEU A 56 -3.45 7.41 -4.04
C LEU A 56 -3.67 8.45 -5.16
N SER A 57 -4.11 7.98 -6.33
CA SER A 57 -4.32 8.83 -7.51
C SER A 57 -5.39 9.88 -7.26
N MET A 58 -6.52 9.47 -6.66
CA MET A 58 -7.62 10.38 -6.33
C MET A 58 -7.22 11.39 -5.25
N GLY A 59 -6.46 10.96 -4.24
CA GLY A 59 -5.90 11.84 -3.21
C GLY A 59 -4.97 12.90 -3.79
N LEU A 60 -4.06 12.52 -4.67
CA LEU A 60 -3.16 13.44 -5.36
C LEU A 60 -3.92 14.42 -6.26
N ALA A 61 -4.91 13.95 -7.01
CA ALA A 61 -5.75 14.80 -7.86
C ALA A 61 -6.50 15.86 -7.04
N MET A 62 -7.11 15.46 -5.92
CA MET A 62 -7.80 16.39 -5.01
C MET A 62 -6.83 17.40 -4.38
N ALA A 63 -5.67 16.94 -3.91
CA ALA A 63 -4.67 17.83 -3.31
C ALA A 63 -4.13 18.85 -4.33
N THR A 64 -3.87 18.40 -5.56
CA THR A 64 -3.43 19.25 -6.67
C THR A 64 -4.49 20.26 -7.06
N SER A 65 -5.75 19.84 -7.18
CA SER A 65 -6.87 20.74 -7.46
C SER A 65 -7.00 21.83 -6.38
N LYS A 66 -6.97 21.44 -5.09
CA LYS A 66 -6.98 22.40 -3.97
C LYS A 66 -5.81 23.38 -4.04
N HIS A 67 -4.62 22.90 -4.38
CA HIS A 67 -3.43 23.74 -4.52
C HIS A 67 -3.55 24.74 -5.68
N ILE A 68 -4.06 24.31 -6.84
CA ILE A 68 -4.33 25.20 -7.99
C ILE A 68 -5.33 26.29 -7.60
N TRP A 69 -6.43 25.92 -6.94
CA TRP A 69 -7.43 26.88 -6.47
C TRP A 69 -6.84 27.86 -5.46
N ALA A 70 -6.10 27.37 -4.46
CA ALA A 70 -5.48 28.22 -3.44
C ALA A 70 -4.45 29.20 -4.04
N THR A 71 -3.65 28.73 -5.00
CA THR A 71 -2.67 29.57 -5.70
C THR A 71 -3.37 30.64 -6.53
N SER A 72 -4.45 30.27 -7.23
CA SER A 72 -5.26 31.21 -8.02
C SER A 72 -5.91 32.28 -7.14
N ALA A 73 -6.46 31.89 -6.00
CA ALA A 73 -7.02 32.82 -5.02
C ALA A 73 -5.96 33.77 -4.45
N ALA A 74 -4.79 33.26 -4.06
CA ALA A 74 -3.69 34.09 -3.57
C ALA A 74 -3.16 35.07 -4.63
N ALA A 75 -3.15 34.67 -5.91
CA ALA A 75 -2.78 35.54 -7.01
C ALA A 75 -3.81 36.65 -7.25
N ALA A 76 -5.11 36.33 -7.19
CA ALA A 76 -6.18 37.32 -7.27
C ALA A 76 -6.15 38.29 -6.08
N ASP A 77 -5.87 37.80 -4.88
CA ASP A 77 -5.67 38.63 -3.69
C ASP A 77 -4.50 39.58 -3.90
N LEU A 78 -3.35 39.11 -4.37
CA LEU A 78 -2.21 39.96 -4.69
C LEU A 78 -2.56 41.05 -5.72
N ALA A 79 -3.27 40.68 -6.80
CA ALA A 79 -3.70 41.63 -7.84
C ALA A 79 -4.68 42.70 -7.32
N SER A 80 -5.45 42.39 -6.28
CA SER A 80 -6.38 43.33 -5.64
C SER A 80 -5.74 44.25 -4.58
N SER A 81 -4.41 44.22 -4.43
CA SER A 81 -3.69 45.05 -3.45
C SER A 81 -3.87 46.54 -3.72
N ARG A 82 -4.12 47.33 -2.66
CA ARG A 82 -4.33 48.78 -2.73
C ARG A 82 -3.20 49.60 -2.11
N SER A 83 -2.19 48.94 -1.55
CA SER A 83 -1.01 49.58 -0.97
C SER A 83 0.24 48.72 -1.12
N ALA A 84 1.42 49.33 -1.01
CA ALA A 84 2.69 48.61 -1.04
C ALA A 84 2.82 47.58 0.09
N ALA A 85 2.32 47.92 1.29
CA ALA A 85 2.32 46.99 2.42
C ALA A 85 1.45 45.74 2.14
N GLN A 86 0.25 45.93 1.59
CA GLN A 86 -0.63 44.81 1.20
C GLN A 86 -0.01 43.96 0.09
N PHE A 87 0.64 44.60 -0.89
CA PHE A 87 1.30 43.90 -1.97
C PHE A 87 2.42 42.98 -1.44
N LEU A 88 3.28 43.49 -0.55
CA LEU A 88 4.37 42.70 0.02
C LEU A 88 3.85 41.52 0.84
N GLU A 89 2.83 41.74 1.69
CA GLU A 89 2.22 40.68 2.49
C GLU A 89 1.59 39.58 1.63
N ARG A 90 0.79 39.96 0.63
CA ARG A 90 0.10 39.02 -0.26
C ARG A 90 1.05 38.33 -1.23
N GLN A 91 2.15 38.98 -1.62
CA GLN A 91 3.20 38.36 -2.41
C GLN A 91 3.87 37.23 -1.62
N ALA A 92 4.20 37.48 -0.35
CA ALA A 92 4.74 36.44 0.53
C ALA A 92 3.76 35.27 0.70
N ALA A 93 2.46 35.55 0.84
CA ALA A 93 1.42 34.53 0.91
C ALA A 93 1.32 33.69 -0.38
N LEU A 94 1.35 34.32 -1.55
CA LEU A 94 1.35 33.64 -2.84
C LEU A 94 2.57 32.74 -3.00
N VAL A 95 3.77 33.24 -2.72
CA VAL A 95 5.02 32.45 -2.79
C VAL A 95 4.95 31.25 -1.85
N LYS A 96 4.43 31.44 -0.63
CA LYS A 96 4.27 30.36 0.35
C LYS A 96 3.34 29.26 -0.16
N VAL A 97 2.18 29.63 -0.72
CA VAL A 97 1.23 28.65 -1.27
C VAL A 97 1.83 27.96 -2.49
N ALA A 98 2.43 28.70 -3.43
CA ALA A 98 3.02 28.16 -4.64
C ALA A 98 4.18 27.17 -4.35
N ALA A 99 4.97 27.42 -3.31
CA ALA A 99 6.05 26.54 -2.90
C ALA A 99 5.56 25.21 -2.28
N ALA A 100 4.32 25.15 -1.78
CA ALA A 100 3.77 23.99 -1.09
C ALA A 100 3.16 22.96 -2.07
N SER A 101 3.98 22.43 -2.98
CA SER A 101 3.53 21.45 -3.98
C SER A 101 3.02 20.16 -3.31
N PRO A 102 1.79 19.70 -3.65
CA PRO A 102 1.26 18.43 -3.13
C PRO A 102 1.91 17.20 -3.77
N ALA A 103 2.61 17.35 -4.90
CA ALA A 103 3.33 16.26 -5.58
C ALA A 103 4.77 16.10 -5.05
N ASN A 104 4.94 16.07 -3.73
CA ASN A 104 6.25 15.88 -3.11
C ASN A 104 6.74 14.42 -3.34
N PRO A 105 7.91 14.20 -3.97
CA PRO A 105 8.41 12.85 -4.29
C PRO A 105 8.55 11.93 -3.06
N LEU A 106 8.98 12.46 -1.92
CA LEU A 106 9.13 11.68 -0.68
C LEU A 106 7.77 11.24 -0.11
N GLN A 107 6.77 12.12 -0.18
CA GLN A 107 5.42 11.77 0.26
C GLN A 107 4.77 10.75 -0.68
N LEU A 108 5.01 10.88 -1.98
CA LEU A 108 4.51 9.93 -2.98
C LEU A 108 5.14 8.54 -2.78
N ALA A 109 6.46 8.48 -2.58
CA ALA A 109 7.16 7.23 -2.26
C ALA A 109 6.68 6.59 -0.95
N SER A 110 6.46 7.40 0.08
CA SER A 110 5.93 6.93 1.37
C SER A 110 4.51 6.36 1.21
N SER A 111 3.67 7.02 0.41
CA SER A 111 2.29 6.58 0.14
C SER A 111 2.26 5.31 -0.70
N ALA A 112 3.11 5.20 -1.73
CA ALA A 112 3.26 3.98 -2.51
C ALA A 112 3.76 2.81 -1.64
N THR A 113 4.70 3.06 -0.72
CA THR A 113 5.17 2.05 0.25
C THR A 113 4.03 1.55 1.13
N ARG A 114 3.13 2.44 1.57
CA ARG A 114 1.94 2.06 2.33
C ARG A 114 1.00 1.17 1.52
N VAL A 115 0.73 1.51 0.26
CA VAL A 115 -0.08 0.66 -0.64
C VAL A 115 0.53 -0.73 -0.77
N VAL A 116 1.86 -0.82 -0.89
CA VAL A 116 2.57 -2.12 -0.95
C VAL A 116 2.47 -2.88 0.38
N GLN A 117 2.58 -2.21 1.52
CA GLN A 117 2.43 -2.85 2.82
C GLN A 117 1.02 -3.41 3.03
N GLU A 118 0.00 -2.63 2.68
CA GLU A 118 -1.40 -3.04 2.75
C GLU A 118 -1.70 -4.17 1.77
N SER A 119 -1.12 -4.13 0.55
CA SER A 119 -1.31 -5.20 -0.43
C SER A 119 -0.66 -6.51 -0.03
N LEU A 120 0.40 -6.50 0.78
CA LEU A 120 1.05 -7.72 1.29
C LEU A 120 0.38 -8.29 2.54
N ALA A 121 -0.56 -7.56 3.17
CA ALA A 121 -1.21 -7.98 4.40
C ALA A 121 -1.97 -9.33 4.27
N PRO A 122 -2.73 -9.60 3.19
CA PRO A 122 -3.40 -10.90 3.02
C PRO A 122 -2.43 -12.07 2.95
N ILE A 123 -1.34 -11.94 2.19
CA ILE A 123 -0.28 -12.96 2.09
C ILE A 123 0.36 -13.18 3.46
N HIS A 124 0.67 -12.11 4.20
CA HIS A 124 1.25 -12.21 5.54
C HIS A 124 0.30 -12.93 6.51
N GLY A 125 -0.98 -12.56 6.50
CA GLY A 125 -2.01 -13.18 7.34
C GLY A 125 -2.13 -14.67 7.06
N ARG A 126 -2.22 -15.05 5.79
CA ARG A 126 -2.37 -16.46 5.39
C ARG A 126 -1.12 -17.29 5.68
N ALA A 127 0.08 -16.73 5.49
CA ALA A 127 1.33 -17.40 5.88
C ALA A 127 1.41 -17.66 7.39
N THR A 128 0.99 -16.69 8.20
CA THR A 128 1.00 -16.80 9.67
C THR A 128 -0.04 -17.78 10.17
N ALA A 129 -1.26 -17.75 9.62
CA ALA A 129 -2.32 -18.72 9.93
C ALA A 129 -1.88 -20.16 9.58
N ASN A 130 -1.20 -20.33 8.45
CA ASN A 130 -0.65 -21.62 8.04
C ASN A 130 0.43 -22.14 8.99
N ALA A 131 1.36 -21.28 9.42
CA ALA A 131 2.38 -21.68 10.39
C ALA A 131 1.76 -22.16 11.71
N LYS A 132 0.73 -21.46 12.22
CA LYS A 132 -0.02 -21.87 13.42
C LYS A 132 -0.74 -23.20 13.23
N ARG A 133 -1.47 -23.37 12.12
CA ARG A 133 -2.21 -24.62 11.82
C ARG A 133 -1.29 -25.84 11.72
N LEU A 134 -0.07 -25.64 11.22
CA LEU A 134 0.93 -26.69 11.10
C LEU A 134 1.73 -26.96 12.39
N GLY A 135 1.46 -26.22 13.48
CA GLY A 135 2.11 -26.40 14.78
C GLY A 135 3.53 -25.82 14.85
N ALA A 136 3.84 -24.83 14.02
CA ALA A 136 5.16 -24.21 13.94
C ALA A 136 5.25 -22.79 14.53
N LEU A 137 4.12 -22.28 15.02
CA LEU A 137 3.92 -21.07 15.83
C LEU A 137 2.82 -21.35 16.86
#